data_AF-A0A2I1GHW2-F1
#
_entry.id   AF-A0A2I1GHW2-F1
#
_cell.length_a   1.000
_cell.length_b   1.000
_cell.length_c   1.000
_cell.angle_alpha   90.00
_cell.angle_beta   90.00
_cell.angle_gamma   90.00
#
_symmetry.space_group_name_H-M   'P 1'
#
loop_
_entity.id
_entity.type
_entity.pdbx_description
1 polymer ?
#
loop_
_entity_poly.entity_id
_entity_poly.type
_entity_poly.pdbx_seq_one_letter_code
_entity_poly.pdbx_strand_id
1 'polypeptide(L)'
;MIGYVCARSLPHFGPWNNFSPSAIANLCTKPIVRPHPKISEQTEPESSWTIPLLDINSTSIPEFMDNNNSSDELEDVSSVDANFQFSMGWALKSNQKLGGKGKGKRMKKKVKELLKSFFLNGNLNQKDKMSAKEMYNELLIFVESGELEAEDIPKIATIQNWISTYTRTFKEQATENMVNSAP
;
A
#
# COMPACT_ATOMS: atom_id res chain seq x y z
N MET A 1 -17.01 12.90 -37.26
CA MET A 1 -17.38 13.21 -35.87
C MET A 1 -16.07 13.45 -35.11
N ILE A 2 -15.85 14.64 -34.56
CA ILE A 2 -14.60 14.97 -33.85
C ILE A 2 -14.80 14.53 -32.39
N GLY A 3 -13.97 13.60 -31.92
CA GLY A 3 -14.03 13.10 -30.54
C GLY A 3 -13.44 14.08 -29.53
N TYR A 4 -13.86 13.98 -28.27
CA TYR A 4 -13.34 14.76 -27.14
C TYR A 4 -12.84 13.82 -26.05
N VAL A 5 -11.84 14.25 -25.28
CA VAL A 5 -11.40 13.55 -24.07
C VAL A 5 -12.08 14.21 -22.87
N CYS A 6 -12.78 13.43 -22.06
CA CYS A 6 -13.43 13.93 -20.84
C CYS A 6 -12.60 13.54 -19.62
N ALA A 7 -12.27 14.51 -18.75
CA ALA A 7 -11.55 14.24 -17.50
C ALA A 7 -12.08 15.08 -16.34
N ARG A 8 -11.80 14.63 -15.11
CA ARG A 8 -12.11 15.31 -13.85
C ARG A 8 -11.04 15.02 -12.81
N SER A 9 -10.84 15.95 -11.88
CA SER A 9 -9.74 15.89 -10.90
C SER A 9 -9.92 14.77 -9.85
N LEU A 10 -11.17 14.42 -9.54
CA LEU A 10 -11.51 13.40 -8.54
C LEU A 10 -12.64 12.50 -9.06
N PRO A 11 -12.59 11.18 -8.80
CA PRO A 11 -13.72 10.29 -9.08
C PRO A 11 -14.97 10.77 -8.34
N HIS A 12 -16.13 10.77 -9.02
CA HIS A 12 -17.45 11.13 -8.47
C HIS A 12 -17.62 12.56 -7.95
N PHE A 13 -16.65 13.46 -8.12
CA PHE A 13 -16.75 14.84 -7.65
C PHE A 13 -16.61 15.84 -8.79
N GLY A 14 -17.58 16.76 -8.89
CA GLY A 14 -17.59 17.86 -9.86
C GLY A 14 -17.98 17.48 -11.30
N PRO A 15 -18.17 18.50 -12.17
CA PRO A 15 -18.52 18.30 -13.57
C PRO A 15 -17.34 17.76 -14.39
N TRP A 16 -17.65 17.09 -15.51
CA TRP A 16 -16.65 16.64 -16.48
C TRP A 16 -16.11 17.83 -17.30
N ASN A 17 -14.80 17.89 -17.47
CA ASN A 17 -14.16 18.82 -18.39
C ASN A 17 -13.88 18.11 -19.71
N ASN A 18 -14.27 18.75 -20.82
CA ASN A 18 -14.09 18.22 -22.17
C ASN A 18 -12.91 18.90 -22.84
N PHE A 19 -11.97 18.12 -23.34
CA PHE A 19 -10.78 18.59 -24.06
C PHE A 19 -10.90 18.22 -25.53
N SER A 20 -10.94 19.24 -26.39
CA SER A 20 -10.94 19.03 -27.84
C SER A 20 -9.53 18.66 -28.35
N PRO A 21 -9.41 17.96 -29.48
CA PRO A 21 -8.11 17.65 -30.08
C PRO A 21 -7.27 18.90 -30.38
N SER A 22 -7.91 20.01 -30.79
CA SER A 22 -7.22 21.29 -31.02
C SER A 22 -6.69 21.93 -29.74
N ALA A 23 -7.45 21.85 -28.63
CA ALA A 23 -7.00 22.34 -27.33
C ALA A 23 -5.81 21.53 -26.81
N ILE A 24 -5.82 20.21 -27.01
CA ILE A 24 -4.72 19.32 -26.62
C ILE A 24 -3.48 19.57 -27.48
N ALA A 25 -3.64 19.77 -28.80
CA ALA A 25 -2.53 20.03 -29.71
C ALA A 25 -1.73 21.29 -29.31
N ASN A 26 -2.40 22.31 -28.77
CA ASN A 26 -1.76 23.53 -28.29
C ASN A 26 -0.88 23.32 -27.04
N LEU A 27 -1.05 22.21 -26.30
CA LEU A 27 -0.23 21.89 -25.13
C LEU A 27 1.15 21.34 -25.51
N CYS A 28 1.30 20.80 -26.72
CA CYS A 28 2.55 20.22 -27.20
C CYS A 28 3.36 21.26 -27.98
N THR A 29 4.27 21.95 -27.30
CA THR A 29 5.18 22.93 -27.94
C THR A 29 6.33 22.29 -28.73
N LYS A 30 6.55 20.98 -28.55
CA LYS A 30 7.60 20.20 -29.21
C LYS A 30 7.02 18.91 -29.77
N PRO A 31 7.50 18.40 -30.92
CA PRO A 31 7.07 17.12 -31.45
C PRO A 31 7.40 16.00 -30.47
N ILE A 32 6.43 15.13 -30.19
CA ILE A 32 6.62 13.95 -29.35
C ILE A 32 7.44 12.93 -30.15
N VAL A 33 8.73 12.83 -29.86
CA VAL A 33 9.59 11.81 -30.44
C VAL A 33 9.34 10.50 -29.70
N ARG A 34 8.79 9.51 -30.39
CA ARG A 34 8.65 8.15 -29.84
C ARG A 34 10.07 7.57 -29.74
N PRO A 35 10.56 7.21 -28.53
CA PRO A 35 11.87 6.58 -28.43
C PRO A 35 11.81 5.23 -29.14
N HIS A 36 12.83 4.93 -29.96
CA HIS A 36 13.03 3.57 -30.45
C HIS A 36 13.70 2.77 -29.31
N PRO A 37 12.98 1.84 -28.65
CA PRO A 37 13.61 1.00 -27.65
C PRO A 37 14.71 0.18 -28.33
N LYS A 38 15.91 0.17 -27.73
CA LYS A 38 16.92 -0.82 -28.09
C LYS A 38 16.44 -2.15 -27.56
N ILE A 39 16.01 -3.02 -28.45
CA ILE A 39 15.69 -4.41 -28.12
C ILE A 39 17.04 -5.09 -27.89
N SER A 40 17.28 -5.59 -26.67
CA SER A 40 18.41 -6.49 -26.42
C SER A 40 18.08 -7.87 -26.96
N GLU A 41 19.09 -8.57 -27.46
CA GLU A 41 18.96 -10.00 -27.76
C GLU A 41 18.67 -10.77 -26.47
N GLN A 42 17.84 -11.81 -26.58
CA GLN A 42 17.50 -12.66 -25.46
C GLN A 42 18.74 -13.42 -25.01
N THR A 43 19.11 -13.31 -23.73
CA THR A 43 20.17 -14.15 -23.15
C THR A 43 19.63 -15.54 -22.90
N GLU A 44 20.29 -16.56 -23.43
CA GLU A 44 20.04 -17.94 -23.02
C GLU A 44 20.62 -18.15 -21.61
N PRO A 45 19.82 -18.59 -20.64
CA PRO A 45 20.33 -18.83 -19.30
C PRO A 45 21.31 -20.02 -19.31
N GLU A 46 22.50 -19.83 -18.75
CA GLU A 46 23.52 -20.89 -18.60
C GLU A 46 23.07 -22.03 -17.65
N SER A 47 21.98 -21.83 -16.91
CA SER A 47 21.43 -22.80 -15.96
C SER A 47 19.96 -23.03 -16.20
N SER A 48 19.57 -24.30 -16.14
CA SER A 48 18.17 -24.70 -16.07
C SER A 48 17.58 -24.16 -14.77
N TRP A 49 16.59 -23.26 -14.87
CA TRP A 49 15.81 -22.81 -13.73
C TRP A 49 14.88 -23.94 -13.28
N THR A 50 15.41 -24.93 -12.56
CA THR A 50 14.61 -25.95 -11.87
C THR A 50 14.10 -25.38 -10.57
N ILE A 51 12.82 -24.97 -10.54
CA ILE A 51 12.13 -24.67 -9.28
C ILE A 51 11.83 -26.03 -8.62
N PRO A 52 12.27 -26.27 -7.38
CA PRO A 52 12.01 -27.54 -6.71
C PRO A 52 10.50 -27.68 -6.46
N LEU A 53 9.89 -28.71 -7.08
CA LEU A 53 8.50 -29.09 -6.82
C LEU A 53 8.40 -29.62 -5.37
N LEU A 54 7.51 -29.03 -4.58
CA LEU A 54 7.15 -29.55 -3.26
C LEU A 54 6.17 -30.71 -3.44
N ASP A 55 6.49 -31.88 -2.88
CA ASP A 55 5.57 -33.03 -2.85
C ASP A 55 4.27 -32.64 -2.15
N ILE A 56 3.18 -32.61 -2.91
CA ILE A 56 1.86 -32.12 -2.50
C ILE A 56 1.06 -33.18 -1.71
N ASN A 57 1.72 -34.23 -1.19
CA ASN A 57 1.04 -35.34 -0.52
C ASN A 57 0.67 -35.08 0.96
N SER A 58 0.81 -33.85 1.46
CA SER A 58 0.49 -33.55 2.85
C SER A 58 -0.07 -32.15 3.07
N THR A 59 -1.13 -31.75 2.37
CA THR A 59 -2.00 -30.68 2.87
C THR A 59 -3.39 -30.85 2.26
N SER A 60 -4.37 -31.16 3.12
CA SER A 60 -5.79 -31.13 2.82
C SER A 60 -6.17 -29.77 2.19
N ILE A 61 -6.46 -29.78 0.90
CA ILE A 61 -7.08 -28.65 0.22
C ILE A 61 -8.46 -28.44 0.85
N PRO A 62 -8.82 -27.25 1.35
CA PRO A 62 -10.21 -26.93 1.61
C PRO A 62 -10.90 -26.82 0.24
N GLU A 63 -11.66 -27.85 -0.09
CA GLU A 63 -12.56 -27.90 -1.23
C GLU A 63 -13.63 -26.81 -1.03
N PHE A 64 -13.46 -25.66 -1.68
CA PHE A 64 -14.53 -24.67 -1.80
C PHE A 64 -15.48 -25.17 -2.89
N MET A 65 -16.58 -25.80 -2.48
CA MET A 65 -17.69 -26.11 -3.37
C MET A 65 -18.47 -24.81 -3.64
N ASP A 66 -18.29 -24.21 -4.82
CA ASP A 66 -19.25 -23.25 -5.36
C ASP A 66 -20.17 -23.99 -6.35
N ASN A 67 -21.43 -24.19 -5.95
CA ASN A 67 -22.48 -24.79 -6.76
C ASN A 67 -23.13 -23.74 -7.68
N ASN A 68 -22.91 -23.89 -9.00
CA ASN A 68 -23.82 -23.74 -10.17
C ASN A 68 -24.78 -22.52 -10.25
N ASN A 69 -24.96 -21.83 -11.37
CA ASN A 69 -25.11 -22.30 -12.76
C ASN A 69 -25.08 -21.10 -13.73
N SER A 70 -24.36 -21.19 -14.84
CA SER A 70 -24.82 -20.67 -16.14
C SER A 70 -24.02 -21.34 -17.23
N SER A 71 -24.71 -22.09 -18.08
CA SER A 71 -24.17 -22.59 -19.34
C SER A 71 -23.73 -21.42 -20.20
N ASP A 72 -22.52 -21.48 -20.75
CA ASP A 72 -22.30 -21.17 -22.16
C ASP A 72 -20.99 -21.83 -22.59
N GLU A 73 -21.09 -22.60 -23.67
CA GLU A 73 -19.98 -23.20 -24.39
C GLU A 73 -18.95 -22.12 -24.76
N LEU A 74 -17.72 -22.24 -24.25
CA LEU A 74 -16.57 -21.64 -24.90
C LEU A 74 -15.40 -22.62 -24.85
N GLU A 75 -14.85 -22.82 -26.04
CA GLU A 75 -13.88 -23.84 -26.38
C GLU A 75 -12.59 -23.78 -25.55
N ASP A 76 -12.04 -24.97 -25.43
CA ASP A 76 -10.83 -25.41 -24.76
C ASP A 76 -9.59 -24.53 -25.05
N VAL A 77 -9.20 -23.70 -24.07
CA VAL A 77 -7.88 -23.05 -24.02
C VAL A 77 -7.17 -23.31 -22.69
N SER A 78 -7.53 -24.39 -21.98
CA SER A 78 -7.19 -24.54 -20.55
C SER A 78 -5.90 -25.31 -20.22
N SER A 79 -5.20 -25.89 -21.19
CA SER A 79 -4.15 -26.87 -20.85
C SER A 79 -2.78 -26.29 -20.47
N VAL A 80 -2.54 -24.98 -20.63
CA VAL A 80 -1.22 -24.37 -20.34
C VAL A 80 -1.08 -23.89 -18.89
N ASP A 81 -2.18 -23.65 -18.18
CA ASP A 81 -2.14 -23.06 -16.82
C ASP A 81 -2.15 -24.10 -15.68
N ALA A 82 -2.44 -25.36 -15.99
CA ALA A 82 -2.56 -26.42 -14.99
C ALA A 82 -1.25 -26.78 -14.27
N ASN A 83 -0.10 -26.24 -14.71
CA ASN A 83 1.22 -26.60 -14.21
C ASN A 83 1.95 -25.45 -13.49
N PHE A 84 1.25 -24.37 -13.11
CA PHE A 84 1.87 -23.38 -12.26
C PHE A 84 2.02 -23.95 -10.84
N GLN A 85 3.26 -23.99 -10.33
CA GLN A 85 3.61 -24.60 -9.05
C GLN A 85 2.88 -23.99 -7.84
N PHE A 86 2.27 -22.81 -8.00
CA PHE A 86 1.61 -22.08 -6.93
C PHE A 86 0.10 -22.15 -7.09
N SER A 87 -0.57 -22.41 -5.98
CA SER A 87 -2.04 -22.39 -5.91
C SER A 87 -2.60 -21.09 -6.48
N MET A 88 -3.73 -21.21 -7.19
CA MET A 88 -4.52 -20.07 -7.67
C MET A 88 -4.67 -19.04 -6.54
N GLY A 89 -4.31 -17.79 -6.83
CA GLY A 89 -4.37 -16.71 -5.83
C GLY A 89 -3.10 -16.46 -5.02
N TRP A 90 -1.95 -17.07 -5.34
CA TRP A 90 -0.67 -16.72 -4.70
C TRP A 90 -0.26 -15.26 -4.93
N ALA A 91 -0.58 -14.71 -6.10
CA ALA A 91 -0.34 -13.30 -6.41
C ALA A 91 -1.40 -12.34 -5.81
N LEU A 92 -2.47 -12.87 -5.19
CA LEU A 92 -3.47 -12.01 -4.56
C LEU A 92 -2.91 -11.40 -3.28
N LYS A 93 -3.00 -10.08 -3.18
CA LYS A 93 -2.56 -9.31 -2.02
C LYS A 93 -3.27 -9.74 -0.73
N SER A 94 -4.51 -10.21 -0.80
CA SER A 94 -5.25 -10.77 0.34
C SER A 94 -4.57 -12.01 0.93
N ASN A 95 -3.92 -12.80 0.09
CA ASN A 95 -3.21 -14.03 0.45
C ASN A 95 -1.74 -13.77 0.79
N GLN A 96 -1.29 -12.52 0.69
CA GLN A 96 0.07 -12.12 1.06
C GLN A 96 0.26 -12.30 2.57
N LYS A 97 0.93 -13.40 2.95
CA LYS A 97 1.43 -13.59 4.31
C LYS A 97 2.58 -12.63 4.54
N LEU A 98 2.29 -11.44 5.08
CA LEU A 98 3.35 -10.54 5.56
C LEU A 98 4.14 -11.32 6.62
N GLY A 99 5.39 -11.67 6.32
CA GLY A 99 6.26 -12.39 7.24
C GLY A 99 6.18 -11.73 8.61
N GLY A 100 5.97 -12.55 9.66
CA GLY A 100 5.78 -12.05 11.01
C GLY A 100 6.88 -11.03 11.34
N LYS A 101 6.49 -9.78 11.61
CA LYS A 101 7.42 -8.72 12.00
C LYS A 101 8.33 -9.28 13.09
N GLY A 102 9.64 -9.34 12.80
CA GLY A 102 10.63 -10.10 13.57
C GLY A 102 10.59 -9.82 15.08
N LYS A 103 11.25 -10.68 15.85
CA LYS A 103 11.32 -10.65 17.33
C LYS A 103 12.00 -9.40 17.92
N GLY A 104 12.02 -8.27 17.23
CA GLY A 104 12.54 -7.00 17.74
C GLY A 104 11.70 -6.47 18.90
N LYS A 105 12.35 -5.79 19.85
CA LYS A 105 11.70 -5.12 20.99
C LYS A 105 10.63 -4.16 20.45
N ARG A 106 9.38 -4.39 20.85
CA ARG A 106 8.26 -3.52 20.49
C ARG A 106 8.20 -2.34 21.44
N MET A 107 7.86 -1.16 20.91
CA MET A 107 7.61 0.03 21.72
C MET A 107 6.49 -0.25 22.72
N LYS A 108 6.71 0.11 24.00
CA LYS A 108 5.73 -0.09 25.08
C LYS A 108 4.44 0.67 24.80
N LYS A 109 3.33 0.16 25.32
CA LYS A 109 1.98 0.73 25.12
C LYS A 109 1.89 2.17 25.63
N LYS A 110 2.41 2.44 26.83
CA LYS A 110 2.46 3.78 27.44
C LYS A 110 3.16 4.81 26.54
N VAL A 111 4.35 4.47 26.01
CA VAL A 111 5.09 5.34 25.08
C VAL A 111 4.26 5.64 23.83
N LYS A 112 3.56 4.65 23.27
CA LYS A 112 2.67 4.89 22.12
C LYS A 112 1.50 5.81 22.46
N GLU A 113 0.94 5.72 23.66
CA GLU A 113 -0.17 6.58 24.11
C GLU A 113 0.29 8.03 24.27
N LEU A 114 1.47 8.25 24.85
CA LEU A 114 2.08 9.59 24.94
C LEU A 114 2.40 10.16 23.55
N LEU A 115 3.00 9.37 22.65
CA LEU A 115 3.24 9.84 21.29
C LEU A 115 1.94 10.21 20.56
N LYS A 116 0.85 9.49 20.82
CA LYS A 116 -0.48 9.85 20.29
C LYS A 116 -1.01 11.16 20.87
N SER A 117 -0.91 11.37 22.18
CA SER A 117 -1.41 12.61 22.80
C SER A 117 -0.66 13.83 22.29
N PHE A 118 0.68 13.77 22.22
CA PHE A 118 1.51 14.84 21.65
C PHE A 118 1.12 15.15 20.20
N PHE A 119 0.94 14.11 19.36
CA PHE A 119 0.56 14.29 17.96
C PHE A 119 -0.82 14.94 17.82
N LEU A 120 -1.81 14.48 18.60
CA LEU A 120 -3.17 15.03 18.56
C LEU A 120 -3.22 16.48 19.05
N ASN A 121 -2.42 16.82 20.07
CA ASN A 121 -2.35 18.20 20.56
C ASN A 121 -1.82 19.16 19.48
N GLY A 122 -0.81 18.72 18.72
CA GLY A 122 -0.29 19.46 17.57
C GLY A 122 -1.27 19.60 16.39
N ASN A 123 -2.26 18.70 16.27
CA ASN A 123 -3.33 18.84 15.29
C ASN A 123 -4.41 19.84 15.73
N LEU A 124 -4.64 19.98 17.04
CA LEU A 124 -5.56 20.99 17.60
C LEU A 124 -4.96 22.39 17.49
N ASN A 125 -3.67 22.51 17.83
CA ASN A 125 -2.94 23.77 17.82
C ASN A 125 -1.61 23.61 17.09
N GLN A 126 -1.43 24.37 16.00
CA GLN A 126 -0.19 24.30 15.22
C GLN A 126 1.06 24.74 16.01
N LYS A 127 0.89 25.58 17.04
CA LYS A 127 1.96 25.99 17.96
C LYS A 127 2.44 24.85 18.86
N ASP A 128 1.56 23.91 19.16
CA ASP A 128 1.85 22.75 20.01
C ASP A 128 2.34 21.55 19.19
N LYS A 129 2.56 21.74 17.87
CA LYS A 129 3.04 20.70 16.98
C LYS A 129 4.50 20.37 17.29
N MET A 130 4.70 19.21 17.88
CA MET A 130 6.03 18.71 18.19
C MET A 130 6.67 17.98 17.01
N SER A 131 7.95 18.29 16.80
CA SER A 131 8.89 17.50 16.02
C SER A 131 9.28 16.22 16.76
N ALA A 132 9.88 15.26 16.03
CA ALA A 132 10.34 14.01 16.64
C ALA A 132 11.38 14.24 17.76
N LYS A 133 12.17 15.30 17.68
CA LYS A 133 13.16 15.67 18.70
C LYS A 133 12.48 16.24 19.95
N GLU A 134 11.47 17.08 19.78
CA GLU A 134 10.69 17.62 20.91
C GLU A 134 9.91 16.52 21.62
N MET A 135 9.26 15.62 20.88
CA MET A 135 8.60 14.45 21.49
C MET A 135 9.57 13.57 22.26
N TYR A 136 10.81 13.42 21.79
CA TYR A 136 11.85 12.68 22.52
C TYR A 136 12.24 13.39 23.82
N ASN A 137 12.38 14.71 23.80
CA ASN A 137 12.70 15.50 24.99
C ASN A 137 11.56 15.44 26.02
N GLU A 138 10.30 15.52 25.58
CA GLU A 138 9.14 15.33 26.46
C GLU A 138 9.19 13.95 27.11
N LEU A 139 9.46 12.89 26.34
CA LEU A 139 9.60 11.55 26.89
C LEU A 139 10.74 11.42 27.92
N LEU A 140 11.80 12.23 27.81
CA LEU A 140 12.85 12.28 28.84
C LEU A 140 12.34 12.84 30.17
N ILE A 141 11.44 13.84 30.14
CA ILE A 141 10.82 14.38 31.36
C ILE A 141 10.03 13.29 32.09
N PHE A 142 9.34 12.40 31.35
CA PHE A 142 8.64 11.24 31.93
C PHE A 142 9.58 10.15 32.48
N VAL A 143 10.84 10.10 32.01
CA VAL A 143 11.86 9.24 32.61
C VAL A 143 12.42 9.87 33.88
N GLU A 144 12.64 11.18 33.89
CA GLU A 144 13.04 11.93 35.08
C GLU A 144 12.00 11.83 36.20
N SER A 145 10.70 11.82 35.85
CA SER A 145 9.62 11.60 36.82
C SER A 145 9.45 10.15 37.29
N GLY A 146 10.18 9.19 36.69
CA GLY A 146 10.09 7.76 36.99
C GLY A 146 8.83 7.07 36.45
N GLU A 147 8.06 7.73 35.57
CA GLU A 147 6.87 7.13 34.95
C GLU A 147 7.20 6.16 33.80
N LEU A 148 8.37 6.35 33.18
CA LEU A 148 8.93 5.54 32.11
C LEU A 148 10.34 5.08 32.43
N GLU A 149 10.74 3.92 31.91
CA GLU A 149 12.13 3.47 31.96
C GLU A 149 12.91 4.02 30.77
N ALA A 150 14.18 4.36 30.99
CA ALA A 150 15.06 4.87 29.95
C ALA A 150 15.23 3.89 28.78
N GLU A 151 15.19 2.57 29.01
CA GLU A 151 15.33 1.59 27.93
C GLU A 151 14.10 1.48 27.03
N ASP A 152 12.99 2.11 27.40
CA ASP A 152 11.76 2.09 26.62
C ASP A 152 11.63 3.27 25.67
N ILE A 153 12.46 4.29 25.85
CA ILE A 153 12.46 5.43 24.95
C ILE A 153 12.96 4.97 23.58
N PRO A 154 12.14 5.13 22.53
CA PRO A 154 12.56 4.84 21.17
C PRO A 154 13.54 5.91 20.68
N LYS A 155 14.43 5.51 19.77
CA LYS A 155 15.33 6.46 19.09
C LYS A 155 14.51 7.51 18.33
N ILE A 156 15.06 8.73 18.20
CA ILE A 156 14.42 9.84 17.47
C ILE A 156 13.98 9.43 16.05
N ALA A 157 14.81 8.68 15.31
CA ALA A 157 14.45 8.18 13.98
C ALA A 157 13.23 7.23 14.00
N THR A 158 13.07 6.45 15.08
CA THR A 158 11.89 5.58 15.27
C THR A 158 10.64 6.42 15.54
N ILE A 159 10.75 7.50 16.32
CA ILE A 159 9.65 8.45 16.55
C ILE A 159 9.27 9.13 15.24
N GLN A 160 10.24 9.60 14.46
CA GLN A 160 9.99 10.21 13.15
C GLN A 160 9.24 9.25 12.20
N ASN A 161 9.71 8.01 12.07
CA ASN A 161 9.03 6.99 11.26
C ASN A 161 7.63 6.68 11.78
N TRP A 162 7.46 6.66 13.11
CA TRP A 162 6.16 6.49 13.74
C TRP A 162 5.21 7.64 13.40
N ILE A 163 5.66 8.90 13.46
CA ILE A 163 4.86 10.08 13.08
C ILE A 163 4.43 9.96 11.61
N SER A 164 5.34 9.64 10.70
CA SER A 164 5.01 9.51 9.27
C SER A 164 3.96 8.43 9.03
N THR A 165 4.12 7.28 9.68
CA THR A 165 3.17 6.16 9.57
C THR A 165 1.81 6.54 10.17
N TYR A 166 1.81 7.10 11.39
CA TYR A 166 0.60 7.47 12.11
C TYR A 166 -0.18 8.57 11.38
N THR A 167 0.51 9.56 10.82
CA THR A 167 -0.09 10.62 9.99
C THR A 167 -0.85 10.03 8.82
N ARG A 168 -0.27 9.03 8.14
CA ARG A 168 -0.92 8.37 7.01
C ARG A 168 -2.18 7.62 7.46
N THR A 169 -2.07 6.78 8.48
CA THR A 169 -3.21 6.00 8.98
C THR A 169 -4.32 6.88 9.53
N PHE A 170 -3.96 8.02 10.14
CA PHE A 170 -4.92 9.01 10.65
C PHE A 170 -5.73 9.65 9.51
N LYS A 171 -5.08 9.99 8.40
CA LYS A 171 -5.77 10.51 7.20
C LYS A 171 -6.66 9.45 6.54
N GLU A 172 -6.18 8.21 6.43
CA GLU A 172 -6.96 7.09 5.90
C GLU A 172 -8.23 6.87 6.72
N GLN A 173 -8.12 6.84 8.06
CA GLN A 173 -9.28 6.73 8.95
C GLN A 173 -10.27 7.88 8.80
N ALA A 174 -9.79 9.12 8.64
CA ALA A 174 -10.67 10.26 8.41
C ALA A 174 -11.48 10.07 7.11
N THR A 175 -10.85 9.57 6.04
CA THR A 175 -11.55 9.30 4.77
C THR A 175 -12.52 8.13 4.86
N GLU A 176 -12.16 7.04 5.56
CA GLU A 176 -13.04 5.89 5.77
C GLU A 176 -14.28 6.28 6.57
N ASN A 177 -14.10 7.07 7.65
CA ASN A 177 -15.20 7.56 8.46
C ASN A 177 -16.17 8.42 7.64
N MET A 178 -15.66 9.27 6.74
CA MET A 178 -16.51 10.07 5.84
C MET A 178 -17.33 9.23 4.86
N VAL A 179 -16.76 8.14 4.32
CA VAL A 179 -17.48 7.23 3.40
C VAL A 179 -18.56 6.45 4.15
N ASN A 180 -18.24 5.95 5.35
CA ASN A 180 -19.18 5.16 6.16
C ASN A 180 -20.30 6.00 6.80
N SER A 181 -20.12 7.31 6.89
CA SER A 181 -21.13 8.25 7.42
C SER A 181 -21.88 9.02 6.33
N ALA A 182 -21.66 8.69 5.05
CA ALA A 182 -22.44 9.24 3.95
C ALA A 182 -23.86 8.61 3.92
N PRO A 183 -24.92 9.43 3.83
CA PRO A 183 -26.31 8.97 3.82
C PRO A 183 -26.71 8.19 2.56
#